data_AF-A0AAD8BGN8-F1
#
_entry.id   AF-A0AAD8BGN8-F1
#
_cell.length_a   1.000
_cell.length_b   1.000
_cell.length_c   1.000
_cell.angle_alpha   90.00
_cell.angle_beta   90.00
_cell.angle_gamma   90.00
#
_symmetry.space_group_name_H-M   'P 1'
#
loop_
_entity.id
_entity.type
_entity.pdbx_description
1 polymer ?
#
loop_
_entity_poly.entity_id
_entity_poly.type
_entity_poly.pdbx_seq_one_letter_code
_entity_poly.pdbx_strand_id
1 'polypeptide(L)' 'MTRGNQREKAREKSLKKQKELEKKKVSSAKDGNKGMSLEERRARDAEIMRQKQEKKLAEASGGSQEGATGGASK' A
#
# COMPACT_ATOMS: atom_id res chain seq x y z
N MET A 1 12.25 11.85 35.28
CA MET A 1 11.51 10.96 34.36
C MET A 1 10.43 11.67 33.51
N THR A 2 10.04 12.92 33.77
CA THR A 2 8.88 13.59 33.13
C THR A 2 9.13 14.27 31.78
N ARG A 3 10.37 14.33 31.28
CA ARG A 3 10.72 14.95 29.98
C ARG A 3 11.07 13.96 28.86
N GLY A 4 11.64 12.79 29.19
CA GLY A 4 11.97 11.76 28.19
C GLY A 4 10.72 11.24 27.47
N ASN A 5 9.64 10.99 28.21
CA ASN A 5 8.37 10.54 27.66
C ASN A 5 7.73 11.57 26.70
N GLN A 6 7.89 12.87 26.96
CA GLN A 6 7.36 13.91 26.08
C GLN A 6 8.17 14.04 24.79
N ARG A 7 9.50 13.90 24.87
CA ARG A 7 10.39 13.93 23.70
C ARG A 7 10.14 12.74 22.79
N GLU A 8 10.04 11.53 23.33
CA GLU A 8 9.76 10.33 22.55
C GLU A 8 8.38 10.42 21.89
N LYS A 9 7.35 10.85 22.62
CA LYS A 9 6.02 11.12 22.03
C LYS A 9 6.05 12.17 20.92
N ALA A 10 6.88 13.21 21.03
CA ALA A 10 7.02 14.21 19.98
C ALA A 10 7.69 13.63 18.73
N ARG A 11 8.73 12.80 18.90
CA ARG A 11 9.39 12.07 17.82
C ARG A 11 8.43 11.11 17.13
N GLU A 12 7.71 10.29 17.88
CA GLU A 12 6.68 9.40 17.35
C GLU A 12 5.61 10.16 16.56
N LYS A 13 5.12 11.29 17.08
CA LYS A 13 4.16 12.15 16.37
C LYS A 13 4.76 12.70 15.08
N SER A 14 6.02 13.12 15.08
CA SER A 14 6.69 13.63 13.88
C SER A 14 6.88 12.53 12.82
N LEU A 15 7.32 11.34 13.23
CA LEU A 15 7.48 10.18 12.36
C LEU A 15 6.14 9.72 11.80
N LYS A 16 5.08 9.72 12.62
CA LYS A 16 3.73 9.38 12.18
C LYS A 16 3.22 10.39 11.15
N LYS A 17 3.43 11.69 11.38
CA LYS A 17 3.09 12.74 10.40
C LYS A 17 3.86 12.57 9.09
N GLN A 18 5.15 12.28 9.14
CA GLN A 18 5.96 12.03 7.94
C GLN A 18 5.43 10.82 7.16
N LYS A 19 5.13 9.71 7.82
CA LYS A 19 4.52 8.52 7.20
C LYS A 19 3.15 8.81 6.59
N GLU A 20 2.33 9.63 7.24
CA GLU A 20 1.03 10.04 6.70
C GLU A 20 1.17 10.94 5.47
N LEU A 21 2.15 11.85 5.47
CA LEU A 21 2.46 12.67 4.30
C LEU A 21 2.95 11.82 3.12
N GLU A 22 3.80 10.81 3.38
CA GLU A 22 4.24 9.86 2.36
C GLU A 22 3.08 9.08 1.74
N LYS A 23 2.11 8.64 2.55
CA LYS A 23 0.89 7.97 2.04
C LYS A 23 0.01 8.89 1.20
N LYS A 24 -0.06 10.18 1.58
CA LYS A 24 -0.84 11.21 0.90
C LYS A 24 -0.16 11.80 -0.34
N LYS A 25 1.11 11.45 -0.62
CA LYS A 25 1.78 11.86 -1.86
C LYS A 25 0.93 11.42 -3.06
N VAL A 26 0.76 12.35 -3.99
CA VAL A 26 0.07 12.11 -5.26
C VAL A 26 0.70 10.91 -5.96
N SER A 27 -0.10 10.11 -6.68
CA SER A 27 0.38 8.92 -7.39
C SER A 27 1.61 9.20 -8.27
N SER A 28 1.75 10.41 -8.82
CA SER A 28 2.94 10.85 -9.57
C SER A 28 4.22 10.95 -8.75
N ALA A 29 4.11 11.33 -7.47
CA ALA A 29 5.21 11.56 -6.55
C ALA A 29 5.53 10.36 -5.64
N LYS A 30 4.83 9.23 -5.80
CA LYS A 30 5.18 7.98 -5.13
C LYS A 30 6.43 7.39 -5.77
N ASP A 31 7.35 6.89 -4.96
CA ASP A 31 8.67 6.44 -5.44
C ASP A 31 8.59 5.33 -6.50
N GLY A 32 7.62 4.41 -6.40
CA GLY A 32 7.38 3.35 -7.41
C GLY A 32 6.81 3.84 -8.75
N ASN A 33 6.49 5.13 -8.83
CA ASN A 33 5.94 5.80 -9.99
C ASN A 33 6.88 6.91 -10.51
N LYS A 34 8.01 7.14 -9.85
CA LYS A 34 9.00 8.14 -10.26
C LYS A 34 9.62 7.70 -11.60
N GLY A 35 9.51 8.55 -12.62
CA GLY A 35 10.04 8.28 -13.96
C GLY A 35 9.14 7.43 -14.87
N MET A 36 7.99 6.95 -14.39
CA MET A 36 7.04 6.20 -15.21
C MET A 36 6.02 7.14 -15.88
N SER A 37 5.86 7.00 -17.19
CA SER A 37 4.84 7.72 -17.97
C SER A 37 3.43 7.27 -17.58
N LEU A 38 2.40 8.04 -17.97
CA LEU A 38 1.01 7.66 -17.69
C LEU A 38 0.62 6.34 -18.37
N GLU A 39 1.19 6.05 -19.54
CA GLU A 39 0.92 4.84 -20.31
C GLU A 39 1.53 3.61 -19.65
N GLU A 40 2.77 3.70 -19.19
CA GLU A 40 3.46 2.60 -18.52
C GLU A 40 2.78 2.25 -17.18
N ARG A 41 2.22 3.24 -16.48
CA ARG A 41 1.41 3.01 -15.27
C ARG A 41 0.13 2.25 -15.60
N ARG A 42 -0.59 2.66 -16.65
CA ARG A 42 -1.81 1.97 -17.10
C ARG A 42 -1.51 0.55 -17.55
N ALA A 43 -0.40 0.33 -18.25
CA ALA A 43 0.04 -1.01 -18.65
C ALA A 43 0.33 -1.89 -17.44
N ARG A 44 1.04 -1.37 -16.43
CA ARG A 44 1.29 -2.07 -15.17
C ARG A 44 0.00 -2.41 -14.43
N ASP A 45 -0.92 -1.45 -14.30
CA ASP A 45 -2.20 -1.67 -13.61
C ASP A 45 -3.05 -2.72 -14.35
N ALA A 46 -3.05 -2.69 -15.68
CA ALA A 46 -3.74 -3.67 -16.52
C ALA A 46 -3.12 -5.07 -16.36
N GLU A 47 -1.80 -5.18 -16.33
CA GLU A 47 -1.09 -6.45 -16.14
C GLU A 47 -1.39 -7.05 -14.76
N ILE A 48 -1.35 -6.24 -13.70
CA ILE A 48 -1.73 -6.68 -12.35
C ILE A 48 -3.19 -7.18 -12.32
N MET A 49 -4.10 -6.55 -13.08
CA MET A 49 -5.49 -6.98 -13.17
C MET A 49 -5.65 -8.30 -13.93
N ARG A 50 -4.90 -8.52 -15.02
CA ARG A 50 -4.86 -9.81 -15.73
C ARG A 50 -4.37 -10.91 -14.82
N GLN A 51 -3.23 -10.70 -14.15
CA GLN A 51 -2.69 -11.66 -13.19
C GLN A 51 -3.66 -11.95 -12.05
N LYS A 52 -4.40 -10.95 -11.55
CA LYS A 52 -5.45 -11.17 -10.54
C LYS A 52 -6.61 -11.99 -11.09
N GLN A 53 -7.01 -11.77 -12.34
CA GLN A 53 -8.08 -12.55 -12.97
C GLN A 53 -7.63 -13.99 -13.18
N GLU A 54 -6.42 -14.20 -13.70
CA GLU A 54 -5.82 -15.52 -13.86
C GLU A 54 -5.69 -16.26 -12.54
N LYS A 55 -5.20 -15.58 -11.48
CA LYS A 55 -5.14 -16.14 -10.13
C LYS A 55 -6.52 -16.47 -9.58
N LYS A 56 -7.51 -15.58 -9.73
CA LYS A 56 -8.89 -15.86 -9.31
C LYS A 56 -9.51 -17.03 -10.08
N LEU A 57 -9.24 -17.15 -11.38
CA LEU A 57 -9.72 -18.28 -12.19
C LEU A 57 -9.01 -19.57 -11.78
N ALA A 58 -7.70 -19.51 -11.52
CA ALA A 58 -6.93 -20.63 -10.98
C ALA A 58 -7.46 -21.06 -9.60
N GLU A 59 -7.67 -20.12 -8.67
CA GLU A 59 -8.25 -20.33 -7.33
C GLU A 59 -9.71 -20.80 -7.37
N ALA A 60 -10.49 -20.37 -8.36
CA ALA A 60 -11.86 -20.84 -8.57
C ALA A 60 -11.90 -22.27 -9.16
N SER A 61 -10.86 -22.67 -9.91
CA SER A 61 -10.73 -24.02 -10.49
C SER A 61 -9.96 -25.00 -9.59
N GLY A 62 -9.16 -24.50 -8.65
CA GLY A 62 -8.38 -25.27 -7.67
C GLY A 62 -8.63 -24.69 -6.28
N GLY A 63 -9.55 -25.31 -5.55
CA GLY A 63 -10.01 -24.82 -4.26
C GLY A 63 -8.88 -24.59 -3.25
N SER A 64 -9.11 -23.57 -2.41
CA SER A 64 -8.48 -23.23 -1.13
C SER A 64 -7.15 -22.47 -1.10
N GLN A 65 -7.22 -21.38 -0.31
CA GLN A 65 -6.20 -20.83 0.59
C GLN A 65 -5.17 -19.84 0.02
N GLU A 66 -5.45 -18.53 0.10
CA GLU A 66 -4.66 -17.51 0.83
C GLU A 66 -5.05 -16.07 0.41
N GLY A 67 -5.25 -15.18 1.39
CA GLY A 67 -5.13 -13.73 1.14
C GLY A 67 -6.36 -12.84 1.34
N ALA A 68 -7.39 -13.28 2.09
CA ALA A 68 -8.41 -12.39 2.63
C ALA A 68 -7.98 -11.84 4.01
N THR A 69 -6.87 -11.10 4.07
CA THR A 69 -6.52 -10.30 5.26
C THR A 69 -6.96 -8.85 5.03
N GLY A 70 -8.25 -8.59 5.21
CA GLY A 70 -8.79 -7.25 4.99
C GLY A 70 -10.24 -7.04 5.38
N GLY A 71 -10.55 -7.15 6.69
CA GLY A 71 -11.54 -6.27 7.31
C GLY A 71 -12.96 -6.81 7.49
N ALA A 72 -13.14 -7.75 8.41
CA ALA A 72 -14.35 -7.85 9.22
C ALA A 72 -13.92 -7.65 10.68
N SER A 73 -14.16 -6.46 11.23
CA SER A 73 -14.02 -6.18 12.65
C SER A 73 -15.22 -5.35 13.09
N LYS A 74 -15.96 -5.94 14.04
CA LYS A 74 -17.08 -5.45 14.84
C LYS A 74 -17.09 -3.96 15.13
#